data_AF-A0A831THT6-F1
#
_entry.id   AF-A0A831THT6-F1
#
_cell.length_a   1.000
_cell.length_b   1.000
_cell.length_c   1.000
_cell.angle_alpha   90.00
_cell.angle_beta   90.00
_cell.angle_gamma   90.00
#
_symmetry.space_group_name_H-M   'P 1'
#
loop_
_entity.id
_entity.type
_entity.pdbx_description
1 polymer ?
#
loop_
_entity_poly.entity_id
_entity_poly.type
_entity_poly.pdbx_seq_one_letter_code
_entity_poly.pdbx_strand_id
1 'polypeptide(L)'
;MLLALISIVYISWRNGISPMPSSAQVRQVVANEVNRISKSGTLVDAGSGFGSLIVHLAMHCPDWKLVGIENSPVPLWISRLYWRSILAVKGSSLHNVTFMNRNIYSYSYAEVDVVVCYLYPGAMKRLSAMAQNQLSPGTRIISICFALPDWEPERIVICKDLYRTKVYLYEM
;
A
#
# COMPACT_ATOMS: atom_id res chain seq x y z
N MET A 1 4.71 -18.73 -16.85
CA MET A 1 5.96 -18.31 -16.17
C MET A 1 6.81 -17.38 -17.03
N LEU A 2 7.13 -17.72 -18.28
CA LEU A 2 8.00 -16.91 -19.15
C LEU A 2 7.46 -15.49 -19.42
N LEU A 3 6.17 -15.36 -19.74
CA LEU A 3 5.53 -14.06 -20.00
C LEU A 3 5.52 -13.15 -18.75
N ALA A 4 5.38 -13.72 -17.56
CA ALA A 4 5.45 -12.97 -16.31
C ALA A 4 6.88 -12.45 -16.05
N LEU A 5 7.89 -13.28 -16.30
CA LEU A 5 9.30 -12.88 -16.24
C LEU A 5 9.64 -11.78 -17.25
N ILE A 6 9.20 -11.94 -18.51
CA ILE A 6 9.41 -10.93 -19.57
C ILE A 6 8.69 -9.62 -19.20
N SER A 7 7.49 -9.69 -18.63
CA SER A 7 6.75 -8.53 -18.16
C SER A 7 7.46 -7.84 -16.99
N ILE A 8 7.95 -8.59 -16.00
CA ILE A 8 8.73 -8.05 -14.87
C ILE A 8 9.99 -7.37 -15.37
N VAL A 9 10.74 -8.01 -16.28
CA VAL A 9 11.97 -7.45 -16.86
C VAL A 9 11.67 -6.19 -17.68
N TYR A 10 10.64 -6.22 -18.53
CA TYR A 10 10.25 -5.07 -19.34
C TYR A 10 9.76 -3.89 -18.48
N ILE A 11 8.96 -4.15 -17.44
CA ILE A 11 8.48 -3.13 -16.51
C ILE A 11 9.65 -2.59 -15.66
N SER A 12 10.53 -3.47 -15.16
CA SER A 12 11.77 -3.09 -14.48
C SER A 12 12.63 -2.18 -15.34
N TRP A 13 12.81 -2.54 -16.61
CA TRP A 13 13.64 -1.80 -17.54
C TRP A 13 13.01 -0.45 -17.92
N ARG A 14 11.70 -0.42 -18.17
CA ARG A 14 10.98 0.79 -18.56
C ARG A 14 10.82 1.79 -17.41
N ASN A 15 10.60 1.30 -16.20
CA ASN A 15 10.32 2.14 -15.04
C ASN A 15 11.53 2.31 -14.10
N GLY A 16 12.63 1.58 -14.35
CA GLY A 16 13.81 1.54 -13.49
C GLY A 16 13.60 0.80 -12.16
N ILE A 17 12.46 0.12 -11.96
CA ILE A 17 12.04 -0.48 -10.68
C ILE A 17 11.30 -1.79 -10.93
N SER A 18 11.70 -2.84 -10.21
CA SER A 18 11.00 -4.13 -10.22
C SER A 18 9.70 -4.04 -9.40
N PRO A 19 8.54 -4.43 -9.95
CA PRO A 19 7.32 -4.51 -9.17
C PRO A 19 7.44 -5.66 -8.17
N MET A 20 7.79 -5.32 -6.93
CA MET A 20 8.03 -6.29 -5.86
C MET A 20 6.83 -6.33 -4.91
N PRO A 21 6.08 -7.45 -4.84
CA PRO A 21 5.04 -7.58 -3.84
C PRO A 21 5.66 -7.63 -2.44
N SER A 22 4.95 -7.12 -1.43
CA SER A 22 5.35 -7.27 -0.04
C SER A 22 5.31 -8.75 0.38
N SER A 23 6.23 -9.16 1.27
CA SER A 23 6.24 -10.53 1.80
C SER A 23 5.06 -10.77 2.74
N ALA A 24 4.70 -12.03 3.01
CA ALA A 24 3.60 -12.34 3.93
C ALA A 24 3.84 -11.80 5.34
N GLN A 25 5.08 -11.85 5.82
CA GLN A 25 5.51 -11.31 7.11
C GLN A 25 5.34 -9.78 7.15
N VAL A 26 5.70 -9.08 6.07
CA VAL A 26 5.50 -7.62 5.97
C VAL A 26 4.01 -7.28 6.00
N ARG A 27 3.18 -7.96 5.21
CA ARG A 27 1.73 -7.72 5.20
C ARG A 27 1.09 -7.93 6.58
N GLN A 28 1.52 -8.96 7.30
CA GLN A 28 1.05 -9.23 8.66
C GLN A 28 1.47 -8.11 9.63
N VAL A 29 2.70 -7.61 9.53
CA VAL A 29 3.16 -6.48 10.35
C VAL A 29 2.33 -5.24 10.06
N VAL A 30 2.09 -4.90 8.79
CA VAL A 30 1.25 -3.76 8.43
C VAL A 30 -0.17 -3.92 8.97
N ALA A 31 -0.81 -5.09 8.81
CA ALA A 31 -2.13 -5.35 9.37
C ALA A 31 -2.18 -5.19 10.90
N ASN A 32 -1.15 -5.68 11.59
CA ASN A 32 -1.05 -5.54 13.05
C ASN A 32 -0.94 -4.06 13.45
N GLU A 33 -0.12 -3.27 12.75
CA GLU A 33 0.03 -1.84 13.06
C GLU A 33 -1.23 -1.04 12.72
N VAL A 34 -1.96 -1.39 11.66
CA VAL A 34 -3.28 -0.80 11.36
C VAL A 34 -4.28 -1.13 12.48
N ASN A 35 -4.32 -2.37 12.95
CA ASN A 35 -5.22 -2.80 14.03
C ASN A 35 -4.85 -2.21 15.41
N ARG A 36 -3.68 -1.59 15.57
CA ARG A 36 -3.33 -0.83 16.79
C ARG A 36 -3.97 0.56 16.83
N ILE A 37 -4.48 1.06 15.71
CA ILE A 37 -5.11 2.37 15.63
C ILE A 37 -6.51 2.25 16.21
N SER A 38 -6.81 3.10 17.20
CA SER A 38 -8.01 2.98 18.04
C SER A 38 -9.34 3.17 17.30
N LYS A 39 -9.33 3.94 16.21
CA LYS A 39 -10.51 4.21 15.39
C LYS A 39 -10.22 3.82 13.95
N SER A 40 -11.11 3.04 13.36
CA SER A 40 -11.05 2.76 11.93
C SER A 40 -11.59 3.93 11.11
N GLY A 41 -11.12 4.02 9.87
CA GLY A 41 -11.54 5.03 8.93
C GLY A 41 -11.15 4.62 7.51
N THR A 42 -10.62 5.56 6.74
CA THR A 42 -10.15 5.31 5.38
C THR A 42 -8.64 5.04 5.38
N LEU A 43 -8.25 3.89 4.82
CA LEU A 43 -6.86 3.52 4.55
C LEU A 43 -6.61 3.48 3.05
N VAL A 44 -5.59 4.20 2.60
CA VAL A 44 -5.14 4.23 1.21
C VAL A 44 -3.85 3.42 1.05
N ASP A 45 -3.84 2.46 0.12
CA ASP A 45 -2.63 1.82 -0.39
C ASP A 45 -2.15 2.60 -1.64
N ALA A 46 -1.18 3.48 -1.42
CA ALA A 46 -0.64 4.40 -2.42
C ALA A 46 0.42 3.69 -3.28
N GLY A 47 -0.02 3.11 -4.40
CA GLY A 47 0.79 2.23 -5.24
C GLY A 47 0.48 0.75 -4.99
N SER A 48 -0.80 0.41 -5.00
CA SER A 48 -1.31 -0.91 -4.60
C SER A 48 -0.85 -2.07 -5.50
N GLY A 49 -0.28 -1.80 -6.67
CA GLY A 49 0.31 -2.81 -7.55
C GLY A 49 -0.67 -3.93 -7.89
N PHE A 50 -0.24 -5.17 -7.69
CA PHE A 50 -1.07 -6.36 -7.93
C PHE A 50 -2.12 -6.62 -6.82
N GLY A 51 -2.27 -5.71 -5.85
CA GLY A 51 -3.30 -5.78 -4.81
C GLY A 51 -3.00 -6.72 -3.65
N SER A 52 -1.81 -7.35 -3.61
CA SER A 52 -1.49 -8.35 -2.58
C SER A 52 -1.58 -7.81 -1.15
N LEU A 53 -1.21 -6.54 -0.93
CA LEU A 53 -1.26 -5.89 0.38
C LEU A 53 -2.69 -5.49 0.74
N ILE A 54 -3.36 -4.69 -0.09
CA ILE A 54 -4.72 -4.23 0.21
C ILE A 54 -5.72 -5.39 0.37
N VAL A 55 -5.60 -6.47 -0.41
CA VAL A 55 -6.46 -7.65 -0.23
C VAL A 55 -6.16 -8.36 1.10
N HIS A 56 -4.88 -8.41 1.53
CA HIS A 56 -4.54 -8.94 2.84
C HIS A 56 -5.13 -8.07 3.96
N LEU A 57 -5.02 -6.74 3.86
CA LEU A 57 -5.63 -5.81 4.81
C LEU A 57 -7.15 -5.96 4.84
N ALA A 58 -7.80 -6.18 3.70
CA ALA A 58 -9.25 -6.39 3.64
C ALA A 58 -9.72 -7.54 4.51
N MET A 59 -8.93 -8.61 4.59
CA MET A 59 -9.24 -9.80 5.38
C MET A 59 -8.89 -9.67 6.86
N HIS A 60 -7.94 -8.80 7.23
CA HIS A 60 -7.40 -8.71 8.60
C HIS A 60 -7.75 -7.39 9.32
N CYS A 61 -8.29 -6.42 8.59
CA CYS A 61 -8.72 -5.11 9.05
C CYS A 61 -10.14 -4.82 8.51
N PRO A 62 -11.15 -5.66 8.82
CA PRO A 62 -12.48 -5.60 8.18
C PRO A 62 -13.23 -4.28 8.46
N ASP A 63 -12.91 -3.60 9.56
CA ASP A 63 -13.55 -2.34 9.97
C ASP A 63 -13.06 -1.10 9.20
N TRP A 64 -12.03 -1.26 8.37
CA TRP A 64 -11.43 -0.18 7.59
C TRP A 64 -12.00 -0.10 6.18
N LYS A 65 -12.23 1.12 5.69
CA LYS A 65 -12.49 1.37 4.25
C LYS A 65 -11.16 1.46 3.53
N LEU A 66 -10.89 0.53 2.63
CA LEU A 66 -9.62 0.38 1.94
C LEU A 66 -9.70 0.91 0.50
N VAL A 67 -8.74 1.74 0.12
CA VAL A 67 -8.64 2.32 -1.22
C VAL A 67 -7.29 1.97 -1.83
N GLY A 68 -7.27 1.18 -2.90
CA GLY A 68 -6.06 0.80 -3.63
C GLY A 68 -5.87 1.70 -4.83
N ILE A 69 -4.85 2.56 -4.80
CA ILE A 69 -4.53 3.44 -5.92
C ILE A 69 -3.40 2.83 -6.73
N GLU A 70 -3.61 2.69 -8.04
CA GLU A 70 -2.59 2.21 -8.97
C GLU A 70 -2.81 2.87 -10.34
N ASN A 71 -1.75 3.42 -10.91
CA ASN A 71 -1.83 4.12 -12.20
C ASN A 71 -1.54 3.20 -13.40
N SER A 72 -0.95 2.03 -13.17
CA SER A 72 -0.64 1.03 -14.18
C SER A 72 -1.86 0.16 -14.46
N PRO A 73 -2.41 0.15 -15.70
CA PRO A 73 -3.63 -0.58 -16.00
C PRO A 73 -3.53 -2.10 -15.76
N VAL A 74 -2.37 -2.70 -16.02
CA VAL A 74 -2.18 -4.16 -15.90
C VAL A 74 -2.18 -4.62 -14.43
N PRO A 75 -1.32 -4.09 -13.52
CA PRO A 75 -1.40 -4.41 -12.10
C PRO A 75 -2.79 -4.15 -11.48
N LEU A 76 -3.42 -3.02 -11.84
CA LEU A 76 -4.76 -2.67 -11.37
C LEU A 76 -5.83 -3.67 -11.83
N TRP A 77 -5.74 -4.16 -13.07
CA TRP A 77 -6.70 -5.15 -13.56
C TRP A 77 -6.52 -6.49 -12.84
N ILE A 78 -5.27 -6.90 -12.61
CA ILE A 78 -4.94 -8.10 -11.84
C ILE A 78 -5.42 -7.99 -10.38
N SER A 79 -5.24 -6.84 -9.73
CA SER A 79 -5.68 -6.63 -8.35
C SER A 79 -7.20 -6.71 -8.22
N ARG A 80 -7.94 -6.17 -9.19
CA ARG A 80 -9.41 -6.31 -9.27
C ARG A 80 -9.84 -7.75 -9.47
N LEU A 81 -9.16 -8.51 -10.33
CA LEU A 81 -9.47 -9.93 -10.55
C LEU A 81 -9.19 -10.77 -9.29
N TYR A 82 -8.06 -10.50 -8.64
CA TYR A 82 -7.68 -11.15 -7.38
C TYR A 82 -8.71 -10.85 -6.29
N TRP A 83 -9.16 -9.60 -6.18
CA TRP A 83 -10.20 -9.27 -5.22
C TRP A 83 -11.53 -9.96 -5.51
N ARG A 84 -11.96 -10.01 -6.78
CA ARG A 84 -13.17 -10.74 -7.18
C ARG A 84 -13.10 -12.22 -6.85
N SER A 85 -11.94 -12.87 -6.98
CA SER A 85 -11.81 -14.29 -6.61
C SER A 85 -11.90 -14.49 -5.10
N ILE A 86 -11.38 -13.57 -4.29
CA ILE A 86 -11.55 -13.60 -2.84
C ILE A 86 -13.03 -13.43 -2.46
N LEU A 87 -13.74 -12.48 -3.07
CA LEU A 87 -15.18 -12.29 -2.85
C LEU A 87 -16.00 -13.54 -3.19
N ALA A 88 -15.66 -14.23 -4.27
CA ALA A 88 -16.35 -15.46 -4.67
C ALA A 88 -16.20 -16.59 -3.63
N VAL A 89 -15.08 -16.62 -2.90
CA VAL A 89 -14.80 -17.66 -1.89
C VAL A 89 -15.31 -17.27 -0.50
N LYS A 90 -15.16 -16.00 -0.12
CA LYS A 90 -15.47 -15.51 1.23
C LYS A 90 -16.88 -14.93 1.37
N GLY A 91 -17.57 -14.74 0.25
CA GLY A 91 -18.92 -14.19 0.18
C GLY A 91 -18.96 -12.66 0.21
N SER A 92 -20.16 -12.14 -0.04
CA SER A 92 -20.48 -10.72 -0.16
C SER A 92 -20.43 -9.93 1.15
N SER A 93 -19.81 -10.43 2.22
CA SER A 93 -19.66 -9.68 3.48
C SER A 93 -18.43 -8.76 3.47
N LEU A 94 -17.44 -9.03 2.61
CA LEU A 94 -16.21 -8.27 2.49
C LEU A 94 -16.32 -7.18 1.41
N HIS A 95 -17.02 -6.08 1.65
CA HIS A 95 -17.13 -4.97 0.67
C HIS A 95 -16.31 -3.73 1.06
N ASN A 96 -15.15 -3.94 1.66
CA ASN A 96 -14.35 -2.86 2.20
C ASN A 96 -13.23 -2.37 1.28
N VAL A 97 -13.12 -2.86 0.04
CA VAL A 97 -12.03 -2.47 -0.89
C VAL A 97 -12.55 -1.78 -2.15
N THR A 98 -11.97 -0.62 -2.47
CA THR A 98 -12.15 0.09 -3.74
C THR A 98 -10.83 0.26 -4.47
N PHE A 99 -10.78 -0.10 -5.76
CA PHE A 99 -9.57 0.04 -6.60
C PHE A 99 -9.71 1.19 -7.60
N MET A 100 -8.80 2.17 -7.55
CA MET A 100 -8.85 3.39 -8.34
C MET A 100 -7.67 3.50 -9.31
N ASN A 101 -7.98 3.74 -10.60
CA ASN A 101 -6.96 4.15 -11.57
C ASN A 101 -6.72 5.66 -11.42
N ARG A 102 -5.77 6.02 -10.56
CA ARG A 102 -5.43 7.41 -10.26
C ARG A 102 -3.93 7.55 -10.04
N ASN A 103 -3.44 8.77 -10.18
CA ASN A 103 -2.11 9.13 -9.75
C ASN A 103 -2.15 9.44 -8.24
N ILE A 104 -1.28 8.78 -7.46
CA ILE A 104 -1.20 8.97 -6.01
C ILE A 104 -0.88 10.41 -5.59
N TYR A 105 -0.27 11.23 -6.47
CA TYR A 105 0.08 12.61 -6.15
C TYR A 105 -1.04 13.62 -6.43
N SER A 106 -2.10 13.21 -7.14
CA SER A 106 -3.25 14.06 -7.46
C SER A 106 -4.55 13.58 -6.81
N TYR A 107 -4.49 12.50 -6.04
CA TYR A 107 -5.60 12.02 -5.25
C TYR A 107 -5.75 12.89 -3.99
N SER A 108 -6.98 13.20 -3.59
CA SER A 108 -7.24 13.98 -2.37
C SER A 108 -7.13 13.08 -1.15
N TYR A 109 -6.29 13.46 -0.18
CA TYR A 109 -6.10 12.73 1.08
C TYR A 109 -6.82 13.37 2.28
N ALA A 110 -7.69 14.36 2.05
CA ALA A 110 -8.32 15.13 3.13
C ALA A 110 -9.10 14.27 4.15
N GLU A 111 -9.73 13.18 3.69
CA GLU A 111 -10.51 12.23 4.50
C GLU A 111 -9.79 10.88 4.69
N VAL A 112 -8.45 10.88 4.62
CA VAL A 112 -7.63 9.67 4.76
C VAL A 112 -6.98 9.63 6.13
N ASP A 113 -7.26 8.57 6.88
CA ASP A 113 -6.73 8.35 8.22
C ASP A 113 -5.38 7.60 8.19
N VAL A 114 -5.19 6.71 7.21
CA VAL A 114 -3.95 5.94 7.06
C VAL A 114 -3.51 5.88 5.60
N VAL A 115 -2.25 6.20 5.34
CA VAL A 115 -1.60 5.96 4.04
C VAL A 115 -0.56 4.87 4.20
N VAL A 116 -0.70 3.79 3.43
CA VAL A 116 0.32 2.75 3.30
C VAL A 116 1.04 2.92 1.97
N CYS A 117 2.37 2.84 1.97
CA CYS A 117 3.15 2.97 0.74
C CYS A 117 4.34 2.01 0.71
N TYR A 118 4.56 1.41 -0.46
CA TYR A 118 5.78 0.66 -0.76
C TYR A 118 6.28 1.10 -2.14
N LEU A 119 7.07 2.18 -2.14
CA LEU A 119 7.50 2.85 -3.37
C LEU A 119 9.02 2.94 -3.42
N TYR A 120 9.57 3.13 -4.62
CA TYR A 120 11.00 3.39 -4.80
C TYR A 120 11.40 4.79 -4.29
N PRO A 121 12.70 5.04 -4.02
CA PRO A 121 13.16 6.28 -3.38
C PRO A 121 12.72 7.59 -4.07
N GLY A 122 12.71 7.65 -5.41
CA GLY A 122 12.28 8.84 -6.14
C GLY A 122 10.79 9.15 -5.96
N ALA A 123 9.94 8.10 -5.92
CA ALA A 123 8.52 8.27 -5.62
C ALA A 123 8.29 8.63 -4.15
N MET A 124 9.07 8.06 -3.23
CA MET A 124 9.02 8.42 -1.80
C MET A 124 9.34 9.90 -1.57
N LYS A 125 10.31 10.47 -2.27
CA LYS A 125 10.62 11.92 -2.19
C LYS A 125 9.44 12.78 -2.63
N ARG A 126 8.79 12.42 -3.74
CA ARG A 126 7.62 13.15 -4.23
C ARG A 126 6.39 12.96 -3.34
N LEU A 127 6.22 11.76 -2.76
CA LEU A 127 5.16 11.46 -1.81
C LEU A 127 5.35 12.28 -0.52
N SER A 128 6.58 12.40 -0.01
CA SER A 128 6.90 13.21 1.17
C SER A 128 6.48 14.67 0.99
N ALA A 129 6.90 15.29 -0.13
CA ALA A 129 6.53 16.68 -0.43
C ALA A 129 5.01 16.87 -0.59
N MET A 130 4.31 15.89 -1.17
CA MET A 130 2.85 15.90 -1.26
C MET A 130 2.21 15.77 0.13
N ALA A 131 2.70 14.83 0.94
CA ALA A 131 2.13 14.50 2.24
C ALA A 131 2.16 15.68 3.20
N GLN A 132 3.27 16.43 3.25
CA GLN A 132 3.42 17.63 4.09
C GLN A 132 2.36 18.71 3.79
N ASN A 133 1.81 18.73 2.58
CA ASN A 133 0.87 19.76 2.13
C ASN A 133 -0.59 19.29 2.05
N GLN A 134 -0.84 17.98 1.99
CA GLN A 134 -2.16 17.43 1.69
C GLN A 134 -2.74 16.50 2.77
N LEU A 135 -1.91 15.97 3.68
CA LEU A 135 -2.42 15.14 4.77
C LEU A 135 -2.95 16.03 5.90
N SER A 136 -4.07 15.59 6.47
CA SER A 136 -4.65 16.21 7.66
C SER A 136 -3.80 15.87 8.89
N PRO A 137 -3.74 16.75 9.91
CA PRO A 137 -3.13 16.42 11.19
C PRO A 137 -3.71 15.13 11.79
N GLY A 138 -2.87 14.27 12.34
CA GLY A 138 -3.24 12.96 12.87
C GLY A 138 -3.35 11.85 11.82
N THR A 139 -3.20 12.14 10.51
CA THR A 139 -3.08 11.08 9.50
C THR A 139 -1.80 10.29 9.74
N ARG A 140 -1.91 8.96 9.69
CA ARG A 140 -0.78 8.05 9.87
C ARG A 140 -0.21 7.59 8.54
N ILE A 141 1.10 7.43 8.47
CA ILE A 141 1.79 6.88 7.29
C ILE A 141 2.52 5.60 7.70
N ILE A 142 2.28 4.51 6.99
CA ILE A 142 3.02 3.25 7.11
C ILE A 142 3.83 3.06 5.83
N SER A 143 5.14 3.24 5.93
CA SER A 143 6.04 3.06 4.79
C SER A 143 6.82 1.76 4.88
N ILE A 144 6.81 1.00 3.79
CA ILE A 144 7.48 -0.30 3.68
C ILE A 144 8.82 -0.12 2.97
N CYS A 145 9.87 -0.73 3.53
CA CYS A 145 11.25 -0.80 3.04
C CYS A 145 12.02 0.52 3.07
N PHE A 146 11.43 1.61 2.58
CA PHE A 146 12.08 2.91 2.45
C PHE A 146 11.53 3.90 3.48
N ALA A 147 12.40 4.72 4.06
CA ALA A 147 11.96 5.82 4.92
C ALA A 147 11.35 6.95 4.08
N LEU A 148 10.43 7.72 4.68
CA LEU A 148 9.89 8.93 4.07
C LEU A 148 10.93 10.05 4.28
N PRO A 149 11.47 10.66 3.20
CA PRO A 149 12.52 11.68 3.35
C PRO A 149 12.05 12.89 4.14
N ASP A 150 12.89 13.40 5.03
CA ASP A 150 12.65 14.58 5.89
C ASP A 150 11.58 14.38 6.98
N TRP A 151 11.21 13.14 7.28
CA TRP A 151 10.30 12.79 8.37
C TRP A 151 11.01 11.90 9.40
N GLU A 152 10.70 12.12 10.67
CA GLU A 152 11.15 11.25 11.76
C GLU A 152 10.09 10.20 12.06
N PRO A 153 10.39 8.89 11.96
CA PRO A 153 9.43 7.85 12.28
C PRO A 153 9.26 7.71 13.79
N GLU A 154 8.01 7.68 14.25
CA GLU A 154 7.69 7.39 15.66
C GLU A 154 8.08 5.95 16.05
N ARG A 155 8.02 5.05 15.07
CA ARG A 155 8.32 3.64 15.25
C ARG A 155 8.88 3.02 13.98
N ILE A 156 9.84 2.11 14.17
CA ILE A 156 10.37 1.27 13.11
C ILE A 156 10.23 -0.19 13.55
N VAL A 157 9.52 -0.98 12.75
CA VAL A 157 9.40 -2.43 12.94
C VAL A 157 10.27 -3.14 11.92
N ILE A 158 11.12 -4.06 12.38
CA ILE A 158 11.96 -4.89 11.50
C ILE A 158 11.26 -6.23 11.30
N CYS A 159 10.81 -6.51 10.09
CA CYS A 159 10.18 -7.76 9.73
C CYS A 159 11.17 -8.93 9.79
N LYS A 160 10.64 -10.14 10.06
CA LYS A 160 11.41 -11.40 10.08
C LYS A 160 11.41 -12.09 8.70
N ASP A 161 11.35 -11.32 7.62
CA ASP A 161 11.51 -11.84 6.26
C ASP A 161 12.98 -11.87 5.84
N LEU A 162 13.26 -12.46 4.67
CA LEU A 162 14.62 -12.66 4.17
C LEU A 162 15.43 -11.35 4.11
N TYR A 163 14.78 -10.25 3.77
CA TYR A 163 15.42 -8.93 3.59
C TYR A 163 15.45 -8.09 4.87
N ARG A 164 14.91 -8.60 5.99
CA ARG A 164 14.72 -7.84 7.24
C ARG A 164 14.06 -6.49 6.96
N THR A 165 12.98 -6.53 6.17
CA THR A 165 12.30 -5.34 5.66
C THR A 165 11.90 -4.44 6.83
N LYS A 166 12.23 -3.16 6.75
CA LYS A 166 11.82 -2.16 7.73
C LYS A 166 10.44 -1.63 7.37
N VAL A 167 9.57 -1.51 8.36
CA VAL A 167 8.28 -0.82 8.27
C VAL A 167 8.36 0.40 9.18
N TYR A 168 8.21 1.58 8.60
CA TYR A 168 8.31 2.87 9.28
C TYR A 168 6.91 3.42 9.50
N LEU A 169 6.65 3.93 10.70
CA LEU A 169 5.39 4.53 11.07
C LEU A 169 5.62 6.01 11.39
N TYR A 170 4.76 6.86 10.83
CA TYR A 170 4.78 8.31 11.02
C TYR A 170 3.38 8.80 11.38
N GLU A 171 3.31 9.93 12.06
CA GLU A 171 2.10 10.70 12.33
C GLU A 171 2.34 12.14 11.84
N MET A 172 1.33 12.75 11.20
CA MET A 172 1.35 14.14 10.73
C MET A 172 0.91 15.12 11.82
#